data_AF-A0A2D4IQC6-F1
#
_entry.id   AF-A0A2D4IQC6-F1
#
_cell.length_a   1.000
_cell.length_b   1.000
_cell.length_c   1.000
_cell.angle_alpha   90.00
_cell.angle_beta   90.00
_cell.angle_gamma   90.00
#
_symmetry.space_group_name_H-M   'P 1'
#
loop_
_entity.id
_entity.type
_entity.pdbx_description
1 polymer ?
#
loop_
_entity_poly.entity_id
_entity_poly.type
_entity_poly.pdbx_seq_one_letter_code
_entity_poly.pdbx_strand_id
1 'polypeptide(L)'
;MDNNVKTLLIAIYAPNDNQEDFYRKLHMKIIELDYVNICMLRDFNGIISDQLDYKTQKTTKKTRNTLPKSFFRMVEEINLKDAWRERNMENKQYTFYSNRHA
;
A
#
# COMPACT_ATOMS: atom_id res chain seq x y z
N MET A 1 22.70 -22.31 14.88
CA MET A 1 21.51 -21.46 14.72
C MET A 1 21.30 -21.33 13.23
N ASP A 2 20.24 -21.94 12.69
CA ASP A 2 19.97 -21.87 11.25
C ASP A 2 19.52 -20.44 10.90
N ASN A 3 20.43 -19.65 10.32
CA ASN A 3 20.19 -18.27 9.88
C ASN A 3 19.37 -18.17 8.59
N ASN A 4 18.64 -19.23 8.21
CA ASN A 4 17.94 -19.26 6.93
C ASN A 4 16.49 -18.75 7.08
N VAL A 5 16.35 -17.51 7.53
CA VAL A 5 15.04 -16.85 7.66
C VAL A 5 14.47 -16.61 6.27
N LYS A 6 13.55 -17.47 5.85
CA LYS A 6 12.85 -17.32 4.58
C LYS A 6 11.94 -16.10 4.64
N THR A 7 12.07 -15.22 3.65
CA THR A 7 11.27 -14.01 3.51
C THR A 7 10.57 -14.02 2.16
N LEU A 8 9.27 -13.77 2.16
CA LEU A 8 8.48 -13.57 0.97
C LEU A 8 8.57 -12.10 0.53
N LEU A 9 9.12 -11.87 -0.66
CA LEU A 9 9.15 -10.56 -1.30
C LEU A 9 8.01 -10.44 -2.30
N ILE A 10 7.15 -9.44 -2.13
CA ILE A 10 6.00 -9.19 -2.99
C ILE A 10 6.16 -7.81 -3.64
N ALA A 11 6.41 -7.82 -4.95
CA ALA A 11 6.50 -6.61 -5.77
C ALA A 11 5.19 -6.43 -6.54
N ILE A 12 4.42 -5.38 -6.24
CA ILE A 12 3.10 -5.15 -6.84
C ILE A 12 3.04 -3.94 -7.78
N TYR A 13 2.09 -3.96 -8.69
CA TYR A 13 1.62 -2.77 -9.40
C TYR A 13 0.09 -2.81 -9.38
N ALA A 14 -0.50 -2.10 -8.42
CA ALA A 14 -1.95 -2.14 -8.22
C ALA A 14 -2.69 -1.37 -9.33
N PRO A 15 -3.85 -1.86 -9.77
CA PRO A 15 -4.63 -1.18 -10.80
C PRO A 15 -5.19 0.16 -10.30
N ASN A 16 -5.49 1.09 -11.21
CA ASN A 16 -6.17 2.35 -10.85
C ASN A 16 -7.61 2.06 -10.36
N ASP A 17 -8.29 1.12 -11.02
CA ASP A 17 -9.66 0.73 -10.76
C ASP A 17 -9.73 -0.68 -10.17
N ASN A 18 -10.87 -1.02 -9.55
CA ASN A 18 -11.14 -2.35 -8.99
C ASN A 18 -10.09 -2.85 -7.98
N GLN A 19 -9.50 -1.94 -7.20
CA GLN A 19 -8.51 -2.28 -6.17
C GLN A 19 -9.08 -3.19 -5.07
N GLU A 20 -10.38 -3.09 -4.76
CA GLU A 20 -11.01 -3.92 -3.72
C GLU A 20 -10.85 -5.42 -4.03
N ASP A 21 -11.15 -5.85 -5.26
CA ASP A 21 -10.99 -7.23 -5.71
C ASP A 21 -9.52 -7.63 -5.85
N PHE A 22 -8.67 -6.72 -6.33
CA PHE A 22 -7.23 -6.96 -6.45
C PHE A 22 -6.61 -7.34 -5.09
N TYR A 23 -6.81 -6.52 -4.06
CA TYR A 23 -6.24 -6.78 -2.75
C TYR A 23 -6.87 -7.99 -2.05
N ARG A 24 -8.16 -8.27 -2.29
CA ARG A 24 -8.79 -9.52 -1.81
C ARG A 24 -8.11 -10.75 -2.41
N LYS A 25 -7.84 -10.75 -3.72
CA LYS A 25 -7.16 -11.87 -4.40
C LYS A 25 -5.71 -12.00 -3.96
N LEU A 26 -5.00 -10.87 -3.84
CA LEU A 26 -3.63 -10.86 -3.34
C LEU A 26 -3.55 -11.44 -1.93
N HIS A 27 -4.46 -11.05 -1.05
CA HIS A 27 -4.52 -11.55 0.32
C HIS A 27 -4.68 -13.07 0.39
N MET A 28 -5.59 -13.66 -0.40
CA MET A 28 -5.73 -15.12 -0.48
C MET A 28 -4.44 -15.80 -0.91
N LYS A 29 -3.72 -15.22 -1.90
CA LYS A 29 -2.42 -15.75 -2.34
C LYS A 29 -1.33 -15.64 -1.29
N ILE A 30 -1.32 -14.60 -0.48
CA ILE A 30 -0.35 -14.47 0.61
C ILE A 30 -0.60 -15.55 1.68
N ILE A 31 -1.87 -15.77 2.05
CA ILE A 31 -2.24 -16.82 3.01
C ILE A 31 -1.85 -18.21 2.47
N GLU A 32 -2.12 -18.50 1.20
CA GLU A 32 -1.75 -19.78 0.57
C GLU A 32 -0.24 -20.07 0.60
N LEU A 33 0.60 -19.02 0.60
CA LEU A 33 2.06 -19.17 0.62
C LEU A 33 2.62 -19.44 2.03
N ASP A 34 1.88 -19.08 3.09
CA ASP A 34 2.21 -19.35 4.49
C ASP A 34 3.63 -18.91 4.93
N TYR A 35 4.00 -17.67 4.60
CA TYR A 35 5.27 -17.07 5.05
C TYR A 35 5.05 -16.15 6.25
N VAL A 36 5.89 -16.32 7.28
CA VAL A 36 5.89 -15.45 8.46
C VAL A 36 6.55 -14.09 8.16
N ASN A 37 7.65 -14.09 7.41
CA ASN A 37 8.37 -12.84 7.07
C ASN A 37 7.96 -12.38 5.69
N ILE A 38 7.30 -11.23 5.61
CA ILE A 38 6.77 -10.68 4.36
C ILE A 38 7.29 -9.25 4.18
N CYS A 39 7.74 -8.93 2.97
CA CYS A 39 8.04 -7.58 2.55
C CYS A 39 7.25 -7.26 1.27
N MET A 40 6.39 -6.25 1.34
CA MET A 40 5.65 -5.73 0.20
C MET A 40 6.23 -4.39 -0.25
N LEU A 41 6.39 -4.20 -1.55
CA LEU A 41 6.93 -2.97 -2.12
C LEU A 41 6.35 -2.66 -3.50
N ARG A 42 6.80 -1.53 -4.07
CA ARG A 42 6.43 -0.95 -5.36
C ARG A 42 5.17 -0.08 -5.26
N ASP A 43 4.25 -0.19 -6.20
CA ASP A 43 3.18 0.78 -6.40
C ASP A 43 1.85 0.20 -5.97
N PHE A 44 1.35 0.70 -4.84
CA PHE A 44 0.03 0.38 -4.29
C PHE A 44 -1.06 1.21 -4.97
N ASN A 45 -0.67 2.21 -5.77
CA ASN A 45 -1.54 3.06 -6.55
C ASN A 45 -2.67 3.68 -5.74
N GLY A 46 -2.40 4.00 -4.48
CA GLY A 46 -3.36 4.54 -3.53
C GLY A 46 -2.67 5.16 -2.34
N ILE A 47 -3.42 5.92 -1.55
CA ILE A 47 -2.94 6.61 -0.35
C ILE A 47 -3.53 5.99 0.92
N ILE A 48 -2.81 6.09 2.04
CA ILE A 48 -3.33 5.68 3.36
C ILE A 48 -3.96 6.88 4.05
N SER A 49 -3.28 8.02 4.06
CA SER A 49 -3.69 9.25 4.72
C SER A 49 -3.76 10.42 3.76
N ASP A 50 -4.97 10.98 3.62
CA ASP A 50 -5.22 12.21 2.89
C ASP A 50 -4.37 13.40 3.33
N GLN A 51 -3.93 13.42 4.60
CA GLN A 51 -3.21 14.53 5.19
C GLN A 51 -1.70 14.43 4.99
N LEU A 52 -1.18 13.20 4.96
CA LEU A 52 0.26 12.91 4.93
C LEU A 52 0.75 12.48 3.55
N ASP A 53 -0.07 11.74 2.81
CA ASP A 53 0.32 11.10 1.55
C ASP A 53 -0.20 11.85 0.32
N TYR A 54 -1.00 12.91 0.52
CA TYR A 54 -1.60 13.65 -0.59
C TYR A 54 -1.52 15.16 -0.42
N LYS A 55 -1.09 15.84 -1.48
CA LYS A 55 -1.07 17.31 -1.55
C LYS A 55 -2.26 17.82 -2.37
N THR A 56 -3.25 18.42 -1.70
CA THR A 56 -4.41 19.02 -2.38
C THR A 56 -4.07 20.42 -2.90
N GLN A 57 -4.44 20.71 -4.15
CA GLN A 57 -4.59 22.09 -4.64
C GLN A 57 -6.05 22.49 -4.41
N LYS A 58 -6.27 23.60 -3.71
CA LYS A 58 -7.47 23.99 -2.93
C LYS A 58 -8.83 24.03 -3.66
N THR A 59 -8.97 23.62 -4.93
CA THR A 59 -10.15 23.93 -5.76
C THR A 59 -10.94 22.73 -6.28
N THR A 60 -10.48 21.49 -6.16
CA THR A 60 -11.24 20.32 -6.64
C THR A 60 -11.21 19.17 -5.64
N LYS A 61 -12.38 18.82 -5.09
CA LYS A 61 -12.64 17.52 -4.45
C LYS A 61 -12.57 16.42 -5.52
N LYS A 62 -11.38 16.16 -6.09
CA LYS A 62 -11.17 14.88 -6.76
C LYS A 62 -11.29 13.80 -5.69
N THR A 63 -12.03 12.73 -6.00
CA THR A 63 -12.02 11.50 -5.22
C THR A 63 -10.57 11.09 -5.01
N ARG A 64 -10.11 11.15 -3.76
CA ARG A 64 -8.78 10.70 -3.39
C ARG A 64 -8.77 9.19 -3.48
N ASN A 65 -7.73 8.61 -4.10
CA ASN A 65 -7.64 7.17 -4.24
C ASN A 65 -7.11 6.54 -2.95
N THR A 66 -7.91 6.62 -1.88
CA THR A 66 -7.59 5.97 -0.61
C THR A 66 -7.65 4.46 -0.80
N LEU A 67 -6.69 3.74 -0.24
CA LEU A 67 -6.64 2.29 -0.34
C LEU A 67 -7.95 1.65 0.19
N PRO A 68 -8.41 0.56 -0.44
CA PRO A 68 -9.69 -0.06 -0.12
C PRO A 68 -9.70 -0.78 1.24
N LYS A 69 -10.89 -1.17 1.71
CA LYS A 69 -11.04 -1.92 2.97
C LYS A 69 -10.32 -3.27 2.90
N SER A 70 -10.35 -3.94 1.74
CA SER A 70 -9.62 -5.19 1.53
C SER A 70 -8.12 -5.06 1.74
N PHE A 71 -7.52 -3.91 1.39
CA PHE A 71 -6.10 -3.64 1.67
C PHE A 71 -5.84 -3.57 3.17
N PHE A 72 -6.61 -2.77 3.91
CA PHE A 72 -6.39 -2.60 5.35
C PHE A 72 -6.63 -3.90 6.13
N ARG A 73 -7.66 -4.67 5.74
CA ARG A 73 -7.92 -5.99 6.31
C ARG A 73 -6.76 -6.95 6.07
N MET A 74 -6.20 -6.97 4.86
CA MET A 74 -5.01 -7.76 4.55
C MET A 74 -3.85 -7.33 5.47
N VAL A 75 -3.48 -6.04 5.48
CA VAL A 75 -2.38 -5.51 6.29
C VAL A 75 -2.52 -5.88 7.78
N GLU A 76 -3.73 -5.79 8.33
CA GLU A 76 -4.04 -6.17 9.71
C GLU A 76 -3.86 -7.68 9.93
N GLU A 77 -4.47 -8.53 9.10
CA GLU A 77 -4.42 -9.99 9.26
C GLU A 77 -2.99 -10.56 9.13
N ILE A 78 -2.16 -10.00 8.24
CA ILE A 78 -0.76 -10.42 8.07
C ILE A 78 0.25 -9.55 8.85
N ASN A 79 -0.23 -8.68 9.75
CA ASN A 79 0.58 -7.83 10.62
C ASN A 79 1.68 -7.03 9.88
N LEU A 80 1.34 -6.48 8.71
CA LEU A 80 2.25 -5.64 7.95
C LEU A 80 2.32 -4.22 8.54
N LYS A 81 3.52 -3.63 8.45
CA LYS A 81 3.78 -2.25 8.87
C LYS A 81 4.36 -1.45 7.72
N ASP A 82 3.98 -0.17 7.65
CA ASP A 82 4.58 0.78 6.72
C ASP A 82 5.96 1.20 7.26
N ALA A 83 7.01 0.58 6.70
CA ALA A 83 8.40 0.83 7.10
C ALA A 83 8.83 2.29 6.91
N TRP A 84 8.24 3.03 5.97
CA TRP A 84 8.54 4.44 5.77
C TRP A 84 7.90 5.27 6.88
N ARG A 85 6.61 5.04 7.16
CA ARG A 85 5.84 5.80 8.15
C ARG A 85 6.35 5.61 9.58
N GLU A 86 6.81 4.41 9.93
CA GLU A 86 7.44 4.10 11.23
C GLU A 86 8.64 5.01 11.53
N ARG A 87 9.39 5.44 10.52
CA ARG A 87 10.57 6.31 10.66
C ARG A 87 10.28 7.79 10.42
N ASN A 88 9.14 8.08 9.81
CA ASN A 88 8.80 9.39 9.25
C ASN A 88 7.35 9.77 9.58
N MET A 89 6.96 9.64 10.86
CA MET A 89 5.56 9.72 11.29
C MET A 89 4.81 10.93 10.72
N GLU A 90 5.40 12.12 10.80
CA GLU A 90 4.75 13.38 10.40
C GLU A 90 5.22 13.92 9.03
N ASN A 91 6.25 13.30 8.43
CA ASN A 91 6.82 13.83 7.19
C ASN A 91 5.84 13.62 6.03
N LYS A 92 5.71 14.68 5.23
CA LYS A 92 4.93 14.68 3.99
C LYS A 92 5.86 14.51 2.81
N GLN A 93 6.04 13.27 2.38
CA GLN A 93 6.84 12.91 1.20
C GLN A 93 5.96 12.17 0.21
N TYR A 94 6.04 12.55 -1.06
CA TYR A 94 5.19 12.03 -2.13
C TYR A 94 6.04 11.32 -3.17
N THR A 95 5.51 10.25 -3.76
CA THR A 95 6.23 9.40 -4.72
C THR A 95 5.73 9.58 -6.16
N PHE A 96 4.61 10.27 -6.36
CA PHE A 96 3.99 10.47 -7.67
C PHE A 96 3.48 11.90 -7.86
N TYR A 97 3.62 12.42 -9.09
CA TYR A 97 3.06 13.70 -9.50
C TYR A 97 2.09 13.50 -10.66
N SER A 98 0.81 13.81 -10.43
CA SER A 98 -0.21 13.81 -11.49
C SER A 98 -0.18 15.15 -12.22
N ASN A 99 0.29 15.12 -13.48
CA ASN A 99 0.18 16.28 -14.37
C ASN A 99 -1.30 16.63 -14.59
N ARG A 100 -1.63 17.93 -14.61
CA ARG A 100 -2.92 18.35 -15.14
C ARG A 100 -2.94 18.03 -16.62
N HIS A 101 -3.91 17.26 -17.09
CA HIS A 101 -4.19 17.19 -18.52
C HIS A 101 -4.57 18.59 -19.00
N ALA A 102 -3.93 19.05 -20.08
CA ALA A 102 -4.23 20.33 -20.72
C ALA A 102 -5.65 20.33 -21.29
#